data_AF-A0A539EDR9-F1
#
_entry.id   AF-A0A539EDR9-F1
#
_cell.length_a   1.000
_cell.length_b   1.000
_cell.length_c   1.000
_cell.angle_alpha   90.00
_cell.angle_beta   90.00
_cell.angle_gamma   90.00
#
_symmetry.space_group_name_H-M   'P 1'
#
loop_
_entity.id
_entity.type
_entity.pdbx_description
1 polymer ?
#
loop_
_entity_poly.entity_id
_entity_poly.type
_entity_poly.pdbx_seq_one_letter_code
_entity_poly.pdbx_strand_id
1 'polypeptide(L)' 'YGLGFWLRPERHLLFLEGYDAGISCRTGVDTASGAQYTVISNTSSGAWPVVRRIEEMLRDTP' A
#
# COMPACT_ATOMS: atom_id res chain seq x y z
N TYR A 1 -6.62 -12.81 0.45
CA TYR A 1 -5.24 -13.10 0.87
C TYR A 1 -4.70 -14.25 0.02
N GLY A 2 -3.44 -14.19 -0.41
CA GLY A 2 -2.83 -15.16 -1.35
C GLY A 2 -1.40 -15.55 -0.97
N LEU A 3 -0.46 -15.52 -1.94
CA LEU A 3 0.96 -15.91 -1.81
C LEU A 3 1.80 -14.95 -0.94
N GLY A 4 1.34 -14.65 0.28
CA GLY A 4 1.97 -13.65 1.16
C GLY A 4 1.55 -12.20 0.89
N PHE A 5 0.54 -12.00 0.04
CA PHE A 5 0.00 -10.68 -0.29
C PHE A 5 -1.46 -10.53 0.13
N TRP A 6 -1.81 -9.31 0.50
CA TRP A 6 -3.17 -8.84 0.60
C TRP A 6 -3.72 -8.51 -0.79
N LEU A 7 -4.96 -8.91 -1.02
CA LEU A 7 -5.69 -8.68 -2.26
C LEU A 7 -6.94 -7.87 -1.90
N ARG A 8 -7.16 -6.75 -2.60
CA ARG A 8 -8.39 -5.96 -2.56
C ARG A 8 -8.95 -5.85 -3.97
N PRO A 9 -9.69 -6.87 -4.44
CA PRO A 9 -10.17 -6.94 -5.82
C PRO A 9 -11.03 -5.75 -6.22
N GLU A 10 -11.85 -5.23 -5.30
CA GLU A 10 -12.75 -4.09 -5.53
C GLU A 10 -12.00 -2.78 -5.77
N ARG A 11 -10.69 -2.77 -5.52
CA ARG A 11 -9.79 -1.62 -5.71
C ARG A 11 -8.59 -1.95 -6.58
N HIS A 12 -8.61 -3.09 -7.28
CA HIS A 12 -7.49 -3.56 -8.10
C HIS A 12 -6.13 -3.53 -7.39
N LEU A 13 -6.10 -3.69 -6.06
CA LEU A 13 -4.91 -3.46 -5.26
C LEU A 13 -4.34 -4.77 -4.71
N LEU A 14 -3.08 -5.03 -5.06
CA LEU A 14 -2.23 -6.08 -4.49
C LEU A 14 -1.19 -5.41 -3.59
N PHE A 15 -1.03 -5.83 -2.34
CA PHE A 15 -0.07 -5.19 -1.43
C PHE A 15 0.46 -6.09 -0.33
N LEU A 16 1.54 -5.64 0.30
CA LEU A 16 2.17 -6.25 1.47
C LEU A 16 2.44 -5.17 2.53
N GLU A 17 2.27 -5.54 3.79
CA GLU A 17 2.53 -4.70 4.96
C GLU A 17 3.67 -5.28 5.78
N GLY A 18 4.52 -4.39 6.30
CA GLY A 18 5.46 -4.69 7.37
C GLY A 18 5.23 -3.74 8.53
N TYR A 19 5.24 -4.24 9.76
CA TYR A 19 5.02 -3.42 10.94
C TYR A 19 5.75 -4.05 12.14
N ASP A 20 6.65 -3.28 12.74
CA ASP A 20 7.41 -3.63 13.92
C ASP A 20 7.55 -2.40 14.84
N ALA A 21 8.12 -2.58 16.02
CA ALA A 21 8.43 -1.47 16.92
C ALA A 21 9.42 -0.49 16.25
N GLY A 22 8.99 0.76 16.04
CA GLY A 22 9.80 1.81 15.40
C GLY A 22 9.89 1.73 13.87
N ILE A 23 9.16 0.85 13.18
CA ILE A 23 9.20 0.78 11.72
C ILE A 23 7.83 0.38 11.13
N SER A 24 7.51 0.94 9.98
CA SER A 24 6.37 0.50 9.15
C SER A 24 6.69 0.55 7.67
N CYS A 25 6.02 -0.34 6.92
CA CYS A 25 6.16 -0.45 5.48
C CYS A 25 4.82 -0.82 4.82
N ARG A 26 4.59 -0.26 3.64
CA ARG A 26 3.61 -0.75 2.66
C ARG A 26 4.25 -0.74 1.28
N THR A 27 4.15 -1.86 0.57
CA THR A 27 4.41 -1.92 -0.88
C THR A 27 3.14 -2.39 -1.57
N GLY A 28 2.81 -1.81 -2.73
CA GLY A 28 1.58 -2.13 -3.42
C GLY A 28 1.63 -1.84 -4.92
N VAL A 29 0.77 -2.56 -5.64
CA VAL A 29 0.55 -2.43 -7.08
C VAL A 29 -0.95 -2.25 -7.32
N ASP A 30 -1.32 -1.16 -7.97
CA ASP A 30 -2.64 -1.03 -8.59
C ASP A 30 -2.60 -1.73 -9.95
N THR A 31 -3.28 -2.86 -10.06
CA THR A 31 -3.23 -3.72 -11.24
C THR A 31 -4.05 -3.17 -12.41
N ALA A 32 -4.90 -2.17 -12.19
CA ALA A 32 -5.67 -1.53 -13.25
C ALA A 32 -4.79 -0.58 -14.07
N SER A 33 -4.06 0.32 -13.40
CA SER A 33 -3.16 1.29 -14.02
C SER A 33 -1.71 0.81 -14.19
N GLY A 34 -1.31 -0.23 -13.45
CA GLY A 34 0.08 -0.68 -13.34
C GLY A 34 0.95 0.19 -12.42
N ALA A 35 0.37 1.18 -11.72
CA ALA A 35 1.09 2.00 -10.77
C ALA A 35 1.60 1.18 -9.59
N GLN A 36 2.84 1.46 -9.17
CA GLN A 36 3.50 0.78 -8.06
C GLN A 36 3.99 1.79 -7.05
N TYR A 37 3.94 1.44 -5.76
CA TYR A 37 4.44 2.30 -4.70
C TYR A 37 5.07 1.49 -3.58
N THR A 38 6.00 2.12 -2.87
CA THR A 38 6.56 1.61 -1.62
C THR A 38 6.76 2.77 -0.66
N VAL A 39 6.25 2.64 0.56
CA VAL A 39 6.40 3.61 1.65
C VAL A 39 7.08 2.91 2.81
N ILE A 40 8.18 3.47 3.29
CA ILE A 40 8.92 3.00 4.47
C ILE A 40 9.02 4.16 5.46
N SER A 41 8.76 3.91 6.73
CA SER A 41 8.90 4.90 7.80
C SER A 41 9.64 4.32 9.00
N ASN A 42 10.56 5.11 9.57
CA ASN A 42 11.26 4.84 10.83
C ASN A 42 10.40 5.15 12.08
N THR A 43 9.09 5.04 11.94
CA THR A 43 8.14 5.04 13.05
C THR A 43 7.11 3.96 12.77
N SER A 44 6.53 3.38 13.82
CA SER A 44 5.51 2.35 13.65
C SER A 44 4.30 2.86 12.85
N SER A 45 3.88 4.13 13.00
CA SER A 45 2.66 4.62 12.32
C SER A 45 2.90 5.45 11.06
N GLY A 46 4.14 5.82 10.75
CA GLY A 46 4.43 6.87 9.77
C GLY A 46 4.17 6.49 8.31
N ALA A 47 4.14 5.20 7.96
CA ALA A 47 3.78 4.80 6.60
C ALA A 47 2.28 5.02 6.29
N TRP A 48 1.41 4.87 7.28
CA TRP A 48 -0.05 4.85 7.08
C TRP A 48 -0.68 6.13 6.53
N PRO A 49 -0.35 7.35 7.01
CA PRO A 49 -0.91 8.57 6.42
C PRO A 49 -0.49 8.75 4.95
N VAL A 50 0.75 8.39 4.60
CA VAL A 50 1.26 8.51 3.22
C VAL A 50 0.58 7.49 2.30
N VAL A 51 0.47 6.23 2.75
CA VAL A 51 -0.23 5.17 2.01
C VAL A 51 -1.68 5.54 1.72
N ARG A 52 -2.40 6.07 2.71
CA ARG A 52 -3.79 6.52 2.52
C ARG A 52 -3.89 7.57 1.41
N ARG A 53 -2.99 8.56 1.41
CA ARG A 53 -2.98 9.61 0.39
C ARG A 53 -2.66 9.08 -1.00
N ILE A 54 -1.72 8.14 -1.12
CA ILE A 54 -1.41 7.47 -2.39
C ILE A 54 -2.64 6.70 -2.90
N GLU A 55 -3.26 5.86 -2.05
CA GLU A 55 -4.44 5.09 -2.44
C GLU A 55 -5.66 5.97 -2.78
N GLU A 56 -5.78 7.18 -2.23
CA GLU A 56 -6.76 8.18 -2.66
C GLU A 56 -6.48 8.64 -4.09
N MET A 57 -5.24 9.05 -4.38
CA MET A 57 -4.87 9.52 -5.73
C MET A 57 -5.05 8.44 -6.80
N LEU A 58 -4.79 7.17 -6.47
CA LEU A 58 -4.99 6.05 -7.38
C LEU A 58 -6.47 5.80 -7.71
N ARG A 59 -7.39 6.06 -6.77
CA ARG A 59 -8.83 5.95 -7.03
C ARG A 59 -9.37 7.04 -7.95
N ASP A 60 -8.74 8.21 -7.92
CA ASP A 60 -9.17 9.38 -8.69
C ASP A 60 -8.56 9.40 -10.11
N THR A 61 -7.72 8.41 -10.44
CA THR A 61 -7.13 8.27 -11.78
C THR A 61 -8.12 7.51 -12.69
N PRO A 62 -8.50 8.05 -13.86
CA PRO A 62 -9.53 7.48 -14.73
C PRO A 62 -9.11 6.17 -15.40
#